data_AF-A0A2V9G829-F1
#
_entry.id   AF-A0A2V9G829-F1
#
_cell.length_a   1.000
_cell.length_b   1.000
_cell.length_c   1.000
_cell.angle_alpha   90.00
_cell.angle_beta   90.00
_cell.angle_gamma   90.00
#
_symmetry.space_group_name_H-M   'P 1'
#
loop_
_entity.id
_entity.type
_entity.pdbx_description
1 polymer ?
#
loop_
_entity_poly.entity_id
_entity_poly.type
_entity_poly.pdbx_seq_one_letter_code
_entity_poly.pdbx_strand_id
1 'polypeptide(L)'
;MPVIAPEAHGKTDSPAETHSYRNSYILLFVCGFILRFGFVLWEKTYIGSPKENVPFGPEICSIADHIVRGQGFSSPFHQDTGPTAWVAPAYPYFVSLVFRVFGSYSSVSAVVLLGFQCMIAAATGITIHALGRRTLGPQIGFWAAWIWALSPIFFRWAVSWIWDFAPSAFLLSLVSIVTLDVAEENTTKLWLSLGMLWAVIALTNPALLSVMPFTFIYAAFVNHRSFRPWFASAGLAGALFAALVSPWLIRNALVFGRPVFFRSNYWFEFHLGNYHFSNGMGFSGKHPTANPAEFKKYAAMGEMGFLDYYKEDSLRFVREHPSEFLNLTLHRTWWFWDGTSLLYQSREWWQPWEFWPLSLGGWLGLLFVLTRRPRAWLLFAAALLVYPVPYYVVYPVSKYRHAIEPELLLLSVYFVFVLGSEIRALAQRRT
;
A
#
# COMPACT_ATOMS: atom_id res chain seq x y z
N MET A 1 -34.90 19.69 -21.26
CA MET A 1 -35.02 18.34 -21.86
C MET A 1 -33.91 18.16 -22.88
N PRO A 2 -33.30 16.97 -23.01
CA PRO A 2 -33.34 15.81 -22.09
C PRO A 2 -32.03 15.83 -21.24
N VAL A 3 -32.05 15.98 -19.92
CA VAL A 3 -32.37 14.98 -18.88
C VAL A 3 -32.03 13.55 -19.30
N ILE A 4 -30.75 13.18 -19.18
CA ILE A 4 -30.35 11.80 -18.94
C ILE A 4 -30.14 11.70 -17.44
N ALA A 5 -31.18 11.28 -16.72
CA ALA A 5 -31.01 10.77 -15.36
C ALA A 5 -30.16 9.49 -15.47
N PRO A 6 -29.12 9.28 -14.65
CA PRO A 6 -28.59 7.95 -14.49
C PRO A 6 -29.67 7.14 -13.78
N GLU A 7 -30.17 6.12 -14.47
CA GLU A 7 -31.03 5.11 -13.88
C GLU A 7 -30.42 4.65 -12.55
N ALA A 8 -31.20 4.85 -11.48
CA ALA A 8 -30.90 4.24 -10.22
C ALA A 8 -31.05 2.72 -10.39
N HIS A 9 -29.96 2.03 -10.71
CA HIS A 9 -29.84 0.59 -10.45
C HIS A 9 -29.75 0.37 -8.93
N GLY A 10 -30.88 0.55 -8.26
CA GLY A 10 -31.19 -0.19 -7.05
C GLY A 10 -31.84 -1.49 -7.51
N LYS A 11 -31.08 -2.59 -7.52
CA LYS A 11 -31.62 -3.95 -7.58
C LYS A 11 -30.55 -4.91 -7.10
N THR A 12 -30.89 -5.63 -6.05
CA THR A 12 -30.27 -6.89 -5.63
C THR A 12 -29.98 -7.73 -6.88
N ASP A 13 -28.70 -8.05 -7.09
CA ASP A 13 -28.21 -8.92 -8.17
C ASP A 13 -29.11 -10.18 -8.22
N SER A 14 -29.58 -10.58 -9.41
CA SER A 14 -30.40 -11.79 -9.58
C SER A 14 -29.63 -13.02 -9.05
N PRO A 15 -30.29 -14.07 -8.52
CA PRO A 15 -29.59 -15.30 -8.11
C PRO A 15 -28.66 -15.85 -9.20
N ALA A 16 -29.08 -15.76 -10.47
CA ALA A 16 -28.28 -16.17 -11.62
C ALA A 16 -27.02 -15.29 -11.83
N GLU A 17 -27.12 -13.98 -11.63
CA GLU A 17 -25.97 -13.06 -11.68
C GLU A 17 -25.03 -13.31 -10.51
N THR A 18 -25.57 -13.54 -9.31
CA THR A 18 -24.80 -13.85 -8.09
C THR A 18 -24.01 -15.16 -8.23
N HIS A 19 -24.62 -16.20 -8.82
CA HIS A 19 -23.93 -17.45 -9.15
C HIS A 19 -22.85 -17.29 -10.23
N SER A 20 -23.10 -16.43 -11.23
CA SER A 20 -22.14 -16.12 -12.30
C SER A 20 -20.87 -15.47 -11.75
N TYR A 21 -21.00 -14.45 -10.89
CA TYR A 21 -19.85 -13.77 -10.30
C TYR A 21 -19.04 -14.64 -9.34
N ARG A 22 -19.69 -15.55 -8.61
CA ARG A 22 -18.99 -16.48 -7.71
C ARG A 22 -17.98 -17.34 -8.47
N ASN A 23 -18.37 -17.89 -9.62
CA ASN A 23 -17.48 -18.69 -10.44
C ASN A 23 -16.36 -17.83 -11.04
N SER A 24 -16.66 -16.60 -11.47
CA SER A 24 -15.65 -15.66 -11.94
C SER A 24 -14.63 -15.30 -10.85
N TYR A 25 -15.05 -15.11 -9.60
CA TYR A 25 -14.14 -14.83 -8.48
C TYR A 25 -13.26 -16.01 -8.11
N ILE A 26 -13.81 -17.22 -8.10
CA ILE A 26 -13.01 -18.43 -7.90
C ILE A 26 -11.96 -18.53 -9.00
N LEU A 27 -12.35 -18.37 -10.26
CA LEU A 27 -11.43 -18.47 -11.39
C LEU A 27 -10.35 -17.37 -11.33
N LEU A 28 -10.75 -16.12 -11.08
CA LEU A 28 -9.85 -14.98 -10.95
C LEU A 28 -8.81 -15.21 -9.85
N PHE A 29 -9.26 -15.68 -8.68
CA PHE A 29 -8.40 -15.98 -7.55
C PHE A 29 -7.46 -17.14 -7.84
N VAL A 30 -7.99 -18.25 -8.37
CA VAL A 30 -7.20 -19.46 -8.68
C VAL A 30 -6.15 -19.15 -9.75
N CYS A 31 -6.52 -18.49 -10.85
CA CYS A 31 -5.57 -18.08 -11.89
C CYS A 31 -4.52 -17.12 -11.33
N GLY A 32 -4.94 -16.08 -10.60
CA GLY A 32 -4.03 -15.10 -10.01
C GLY A 32 -3.04 -15.72 -9.02
N PHE A 33 -3.49 -16.70 -8.24
CA PHE A 33 -2.66 -17.45 -7.28
C PHE A 33 -1.72 -18.42 -7.99
N ILE A 34 -2.22 -19.27 -8.88
CA ILE A 34 -1.41 -20.28 -9.58
C ILE A 34 -0.29 -19.61 -10.39
N LEU A 35 -0.58 -18.51 -11.10
CA LEU A 35 0.45 -17.82 -11.88
C LEU A 35 1.54 -17.21 -10.99
N ARG A 36 1.17 -16.51 -9.91
CA ARG A 36 2.13 -15.89 -8.99
C ARG A 36 2.92 -16.91 -8.20
N PHE A 37 2.25 -17.90 -7.62
CA PHE A 37 2.91 -18.94 -6.84
C PHE A 37 3.70 -19.90 -7.73
N GLY A 38 3.21 -20.20 -8.93
CA GLY A 38 3.98 -20.89 -9.97
C GLY A 38 5.26 -20.14 -10.32
N PHE A 39 5.20 -18.80 -10.44
CA PHE A 39 6.39 -17.97 -10.63
C PHE A 39 7.36 -18.06 -9.43
N VAL A 40 6.86 -18.03 -8.18
CA VAL A 40 7.68 -18.23 -6.97
C VAL A 40 8.45 -19.56 -7.03
N LEU A 41 7.79 -20.63 -7.44
CA LEU A 41 8.40 -21.96 -7.54
C LEU A 41 9.38 -22.07 -8.70
N TRP A 42 9.05 -21.46 -9.85
CA TRP A 42 9.86 -21.49 -11.06
C TRP A 42 11.16 -20.69 -10.90
N GLU A 43 11.07 -19.43 -10.46
CA GLU A 43 12.21 -18.53 -10.23
C GLU A 43 12.92 -18.82 -8.90
N LYS A 44 12.35 -19.72 -8.07
CA LYS A 44 12.88 -20.10 -6.76
C LYS A 44 13.17 -18.89 -5.86
N THR A 45 12.27 -17.90 -5.89
CA THR A 45 12.39 -16.66 -5.10
C THR A 45 12.37 -16.88 -3.58
N TYR A 46 12.03 -18.09 -3.14
CA TYR A 46 12.12 -18.53 -1.75
C TYR A 46 13.54 -18.94 -1.31
N ILE A 47 14.49 -19.07 -2.24
CA ILE A 47 15.90 -19.33 -1.93
C ILE A 47 16.57 -17.98 -1.68
N GLY A 48 17.05 -17.78 -0.47
CA GLY A 48 17.68 -16.53 -0.07
C GLY A 48 18.97 -16.23 -0.85
N SER A 49 19.26 -14.93 -1.01
CA SER A 49 20.50 -14.48 -1.64
C SER A 49 21.70 -14.76 -0.72
N PRO A 50 22.79 -15.41 -1.19
CA PRO A 50 23.99 -15.63 -0.38
C PRO A 50 24.73 -14.35 0.02
N LYS A 51 24.36 -13.20 -0.55
CA LYS A 51 25.06 -11.92 -0.38
C LYS A 51 24.42 -10.99 0.65
N GLU A 52 23.26 -11.36 1.19
CA GLU A 52 22.54 -10.55 2.17
C GLU A 52 22.81 -11.04 3.60
N ASN A 53 22.75 -10.10 4.56
CA ASN A 53 22.95 -10.42 5.97
C ASN A 53 21.87 -11.36 6.54
N VAL A 54 20.71 -11.40 5.91
CA VAL A 54 19.64 -12.37 6.20
C VAL A 54 19.14 -12.99 4.89
N PRO A 55 18.70 -14.25 4.89
CA PRO A 55 18.28 -14.94 3.67
C PRO A 55 17.11 -14.26 2.95
N PHE A 56 16.16 -13.68 3.69
CA PHE A 56 14.99 -13.01 3.13
C PHE A 56 14.32 -12.10 4.17
N GLY A 57 13.49 -11.17 3.67
CA GLY A 57 12.58 -10.34 4.49
C GLY A 57 13.31 -9.52 5.55
N PRO A 58 14.13 -8.52 5.17
CA PRO A 58 15.17 -7.93 6.01
C PRO A 58 14.75 -7.58 7.45
N GLU A 59 14.19 -6.38 7.67
CA GLU A 59 13.84 -5.93 9.02
C GLU A 59 12.68 -6.74 9.61
N ILE A 60 11.73 -7.13 8.77
CA ILE A 60 10.51 -7.85 9.17
C ILE A 60 10.83 -9.24 9.73
N CYS A 61 11.61 -10.04 9.01
CA CYS A 61 11.99 -11.38 9.46
C CYS A 61 13.00 -11.32 10.60
N SER A 62 13.86 -10.29 10.65
CA SER A 62 14.75 -10.07 11.80
C SER A 62 13.93 -9.90 13.08
N ILE A 63 12.94 -9.01 13.06
CA ILE A 63 12.06 -8.79 14.22
C ILE A 63 11.26 -10.05 14.54
N ALA A 64 10.73 -10.73 13.52
CA ALA A 64 9.97 -11.96 13.71
C ALA A 64 10.78 -13.08 14.38
N ASP A 65 12.05 -13.24 14.00
CA ASP A 65 12.94 -14.23 14.63
C ASP A 65 13.20 -13.90 16.10
N HIS A 66 13.42 -12.63 16.44
CA HIS A 66 13.58 -12.20 17.84
C HIS A 66 12.30 -12.41 18.67
N ILE A 67 11.11 -12.22 18.08
CA ILE A 67 9.84 -12.57 18.72
C ILE A 67 9.78 -14.06 19.04
N VAL A 68 10.15 -14.93 18.08
CA VAL A 68 10.16 -16.40 18.27
C VAL A 68 11.15 -16.82 19.37
N ARG A 69 12.30 -16.15 19.46
CA ARG A 69 13.31 -16.37 20.51
C ARG A 69 12.93 -15.84 21.88
N GLY A 70 11.75 -15.23 22.03
CA GLY A 70 11.28 -14.68 23.30
C GLY A 70 11.89 -13.33 23.69
N GLN A 71 12.56 -12.65 22.76
CA GLN A 71 13.18 -11.33 22.97
C GLN A 71 12.18 -10.17 22.75
N GLY A 72 10.97 -10.50 22.30
CA GLY A 72 9.91 -9.53 22.03
C GLY A 72 10.09 -8.83 20.68
N PHE A 73 9.42 -7.69 20.51
CA PHE A 73 9.51 -6.89 19.29
C PHE A 73 10.79 -6.04 19.32
N SER A 74 11.90 -6.60 18.84
CA SER A 74 13.26 -6.05 18.98
C SER A 74 14.12 -6.25 17.73
N SER A 75 15.23 -5.53 17.66
CA SER A 75 16.38 -5.84 16.81
C SER A 75 16.09 -5.96 15.31
N PRO A 76 15.85 -4.84 14.60
CA PRO A 76 15.49 -4.84 13.19
C PRO A 76 16.63 -5.24 12.24
N PHE A 77 17.88 -5.28 12.72
CA PHE A 77 19.06 -5.47 11.85
C PHE A 77 19.87 -6.73 12.19
N HIS A 78 19.18 -7.85 12.44
CA HIS A 78 19.70 -9.20 12.75
C HIS A 78 20.46 -9.36 14.08
N GLN A 79 21.23 -8.36 14.47
CA GLN A 79 21.98 -8.32 15.72
C GLN A 79 21.16 -7.68 16.85
N ASP A 80 21.42 -8.12 18.07
CA ASP A 80 20.71 -7.63 19.24
C ASP A 80 21.02 -6.15 19.49
N THR A 81 19.97 -5.33 19.37
CA THR A 81 20.01 -3.87 19.53
C THR A 81 18.87 -3.38 20.41
N GLY A 82 18.17 -4.30 21.09
CA GLY A 82 17.08 -4.00 22.00
C GLY A 82 15.72 -3.75 21.31
N PRO A 83 14.72 -3.30 22.08
CA PRO A 83 13.35 -3.09 21.60
C PRO A 83 13.27 -2.11 20.43
N THR A 84 12.37 -2.37 19.48
CA THR A 84 12.24 -1.56 18.25
C THR A 84 10.79 -1.17 17.95
N ALA A 85 10.60 -0.07 17.22
CA ALA A 85 9.38 0.29 16.51
C ALA A 85 9.67 0.69 15.04
N TRP A 86 10.76 0.13 14.48
CA TRP A 86 11.26 0.48 13.16
C TRP A 86 10.29 0.19 12.01
N VAL A 87 9.41 -0.80 12.20
CA VAL A 87 8.33 -1.20 11.28
C VAL A 87 7.02 -1.37 12.05
N ALA A 88 5.90 -1.31 11.33
CA ALA A 88 4.58 -1.54 11.93
C ALA A 88 4.39 -3.02 12.34
N PRO A 89 3.58 -3.31 13.37
CA PRO A 89 3.67 -4.58 14.07
C PRO A 89 2.94 -5.76 13.42
N ALA A 90 1.89 -5.53 12.63
CA ALA A 90 0.99 -6.60 12.21
C ALA A 90 1.70 -7.69 11.39
N TYR A 91 2.51 -7.27 10.41
CA TYR A 91 3.18 -8.21 9.52
C TYR A 91 4.34 -8.97 10.21
N PRO A 92 5.25 -8.34 11.00
CA PRO A 92 6.23 -9.08 11.79
C PRO A 92 5.62 -10.10 12.76
N TYR A 93 4.52 -9.78 13.43
CA TYR A 93 3.82 -10.77 14.27
C TYR A 93 3.27 -11.94 13.45
N PHE A 94 2.68 -11.68 12.29
CA PHE A 94 2.28 -12.75 11.37
C PHE A 94 3.47 -13.62 10.94
N VAL A 95 4.59 -13.01 10.54
CA VAL A 95 5.82 -13.74 10.17
C VAL A 95 6.34 -14.57 11.35
N SER A 96 6.28 -14.05 12.58
CA SER A 96 6.73 -14.77 13.78
C SER A 96 5.90 -16.04 14.03
N LEU A 97 4.60 -16.02 13.72
CA LEU A 97 3.74 -17.22 13.82
C LEU A 97 4.18 -18.28 12.81
N VAL A 98 4.50 -17.88 11.58
CA VAL A 98 5.02 -18.80 10.55
C VAL A 98 6.37 -19.37 10.97
N PHE A 99 7.29 -18.54 11.46
CA PHE A 99 8.61 -18.97 11.93
C PHE A 99 8.51 -19.94 13.11
N ARG A 100 7.54 -19.74 14.02
CA ARG A 100 7.31 -20.66 15.14
C ARG A 100 6.87 -22.07 14.69
N VAL A 101 6.15 -22.17 13.57
CA VAL A 101 5.62 -23.45 13.07
C VAL A 101 6.61 -24.15 12.13
N PHE A 102 7.23 -23.39 11.21
CA PHE A 102 8.03 -23.94 10.11
C PHE A 102 9.54 -23.68 10.26
N GLY A 103 9.96 -23.01 11.33
CA GLY A 103 11.35 -22.67 11.63
C GLY A 103 11.76 -21.29 11.09
N SER A 104 12.50 -20.53 11.89
CA SER A 104 13.06 -19.23 11.48
C SER A 104 13.97 -19.39 10.27
N TYR A 105 13.80 -18.52 9.27
CA TYR A 105 14.61 -18.49 8.05
C TYR A 105 14.67 -19.81 7.25
N SER A 106 13.75 -20.75 7.47
CA SER A 106 13.68 -21.98 6.69
C SER A 106 13.09 -21.72 5.29
N SER A 107 13.47 -22.53 4.30
CA SER A 107 12.88 -22.47 2.96
C SER A 107 11.37 -22.71 2.99
N VAL A 108 10.88 -23.53 3.94
CA VAL A 108 9.44 -23.78 4.13
C VAL A 108 8.74 -22.51 4.59
N SER A 109 9.30 -21.79 5.57
CA SER A 109 8.78 -20.48 6.00
C SER A 109 8.73 -19.49 4.85
N ALA A 110 9.77 -19.41 4.01
CA ALA A 110 9.78 -18.54 2.83
C ALA A 110 8.66 -18.89 1.84
N VAL A 111 8.49 -20.18 1.52
CA VAL A 111 7.43 -20.66 0.62
C VAL A 111 6.03 -20.34 1.18
N VAL A 112 5.81 -20.55 2.48
CA VAL A 112 4.51 -20.25 3.13
C VAL A 112 4.23 -18.74 3.10
N LEU A 113 5.21 -17.91 3.43
CA LEU A 113 5.05 -16.45 3.42
C LEU A 113 4.80 -15.91 2.01
N LEU A 114 5.56 -16.36 1.01
CA LEU A 114 5.35 -15.98 -0.39
C LEU A 114 4.01 -16.51 -0.92
N GLY A 115 3.61 -17.73 -0.54
CA GLY A 115 2.29 -18.29 -0.85
C GLY A 115 1.16 -17.43 -0.28
N PHE A 116 1.27 -17.01 0.98
CA PHE A 116 0.31 -16.09 1.59
C PHE A 116 0.24 -14.74 0.84
N GLN A 117 1.39 -14.14 0.49
CA GLN A 117 1.40 -12.90 -0.29
C GLN A 117 0.76 -13.08 -1.67
N CYS A 118 1.04 -14.20 -2.36
CA CYS A 118 0.40 -14.53 -3.64
C CYS A 118 -1.12 -14.69 -3.49
N MET A 119 -1.57 -15.28 -2.39
CA MET A 119 -3.00 -15.44 -2.07
C MET A 119 -3.68 -14.08 -1.87
N ILE A 120 -3.07 -13.18 -1.10
CA ILE A 120 -3.61 -11.83 -0.87
C ILE A 120 -3.58 -10.99 -2.15
N ALA A 121 -2.51 -11.09 -2.94
CA ALA A 121 -2.42 -10.42 -4.24
C ALA A 121 -3.49 -10.95 -5.21
N ALA A 122 -3.80 -12.24 -5.20
CA ALA A 122 -4.90 -12.81 -5.99
C ALA A 122 -6.27 -12.30 -5.50
N ALA A 123 -6.49 -12.24 -4.18
CA ALA A 123 -7.71 -11.66 -3.59
C ALA A 123 -7.90 -10.17 -3.94
N THR A 124 -6.81 -9.43 -4.16
CA THR A 124 -6.86 -8.03 -4.63
C THR A 124 -7.55 -7.92 -6.00
N GLY A 125 -7.45 -8.95 -6.86
CA GLY A 125 -8.22 -8.97 -8.11
C GLY A 125 -9.73 -8.93 -7.88
N ILE A 126 -10.22 -9.61 -6.84
CA ILE A 126 -11.65 -9.61 -6.47
C ILE A 126 -12.07 -8.21 -6.02
N THR A 127 -11.26 -7.54 -5.19
CA THR A 127 -11.56 -6.18 -4.72
C THR A 127 -11.49 -5.17 -5.87
N ILE A 128 -10.56 -5.32 -6.81
CA ILE A 128 -10.51 -4.52 -8.06
C ILE A 128 -11.81 -4.67 -8.85
N HIS A 129 -12.27 -5.91 -9.08
CA HIS A 129 -13.53 -6.14 -9.80
C HIS A 129 -14.72 -5.50 -9.08
N ALA A 130 -14.83 -5.75 -7.77
CA ALA A 130 -15.93 -5.26 -6.95
C ALA A 130 -15.95 -3.72 -6.84
N LEU A 131 -14.79 -3.09 -6.71
CA LEU A 131 -14.67 -1.64 -6.68
C LEU A 131 -15.00 -1.05 -8.07
N GLY A 132 -14.40 -1.60 -9.13
CA GLY A 132 -14.62 -1.15 -10.51
C GLY A 132 -16.08 -1.23 -10.94
N ARG A 133 -16.76 -2.36 -10.68
CA ARG A 133 -18.17 -2.55 -11.05
C ARG A 133 -19.10 -1.54 -10.38
N ARG A 134 -18.81 -1.16 -9.12
CA ARG A 134 -19.64 -0.24 -8.32
C ARG A 134 -19.41 1.24 -8.64
N THR A 135 -18.25 1.57 -9.23
CA THR A 135 -17.79 2.96 -9.37
C THR A 135 -17.68 3.40 -10.82
N LEU A 136 -16.91 2.68 -11.63
CA LEU A 136 -16.51 3.08 -12.99
C LEU A 136 -17.26 2.30 -14.07
N GLY A 137 -17.73 1.08 -13.75
CA GLY A 137 -18.59 0.25 -14.59
C GLY A 137 -18.18 -1.23 -14.60
N PRO A 138 -19.11 -2.17 -14.87
CA PRO A 138 -18.85 -3.61 -14.80
C PRO A 138 -17.71 -4.07 -15.72
N GLN A 139 -17.66 -3.58 -16.96
CA GLN A 139 -16.61 -3.93 -17.93
C GLN A 139 -15.22 -3.45 -17.47
N ILE A 140 -15.14 -2.26 -16.88
CA ILE A 140 -13.89 -1.70 -16.38
C ILE A 140 -13.36 -2.53 -15.20
N GLY A 141 -14.25 -2.88 -14.27
CA GLY A 141 -13.91 -3.79 -13.17
C GLY A 141 -13.43 -5.16 -13.67
N PHE A 142 -14.10 -5.73 -14.67
CA PHE A 142 -13.73 -7.00 -15.28
C PHE A 142 -12.33 -6.96 -15.89
N TRP A 143 -12.06 -6.01 -16.79
CA TRP A 143 -10.76 -5.93 -17.46
C TRP A 143 -9.64 -5.57 -16.49
N ALA A 144 -9.85 -4.63 -15.57
CA ALA A 144 -8.84 -4.30 -14.56
C ALA A 144 -8.48 -5.50 -13.69
N ALA A 145 -9.48 -6.27 -13.23
CA ALA A 145 -9.24 -7.45 -12.41
C ALA A 145 -8.45 -8.53 -13.15
N TRP A 146 -8.80 -8.82 -14.41
CA TRP A 146 -8.08 -9.81 -15.21
C TRP A 146 -6.68 -9.36 -15.61
N ILE A 147 -6.49 -8.07 -15.93
CA ILE A 147 -5.15 -7.51 -16.18
C ILE A 147 -4.30 -7.65 -14.91
N TRP A 148 -4.85 -7.33 -13.73
CA TRP A 148 -4.17 -7.54 -12.46
C TRP A 148 -3.78 -9.01 -12.27
N ALA A 149 -4.74 -9.93 -12.44
CA ALA A 149 -4.52 -11.36 -12.19
C ALA A 149 -3.48 -11.98 -13.13
N LEU A 150 -3.49 -11.62 -14.41
CA LEU A 150 -2.71 -12.29 -15.45
C LEU A 150 -1.39 -11.59 -15.80
N SER A 151 -1.27 -10.27 -15.58
CA SER A 151 -0.10 -9.52 -16.04
C SER A 151 1.09 -9.66 -15.07
N PRO A 152 2.27 -10.14 -15.54
CA PRO A 152 3.46 -10.30 -14.69
C PRO A 152 3.95 -9.01 -14.03
N ILE A 153 3.61 -7.85 -14.58
CA ILE A 153 3.94 -6.53 -14.02
C ILE A 153 3.46 -6.37 -12.56
N PHE A 154 2.32 -6.99 -12.21
CA PHE A 154 1.74 -6.92 -10.87
C PHE A 154 2.17 -8.09 -9.96
N PHE A 155 3.13 -8.91 -10.39
CA PHE A 155 3.58 -10.06 -9.62
C PHE A 155 4.74 -9.70 -8.70
N ARG A 156 5.64 -8.80 -9.16
CA ARG A 156 6.94 -8.46 -8.55
C ARG A 156 6.91 -8.49 -7.02
N TRP A 157 6.10 -7.65 -6.39
CA TRP A 157 6.13 -7.47 -4.94
C TRP A 157 5.59 -8.68 -4.16
N ALA A 158 4.60 -9.38 -4.70
CA ALA A 158 4.03 -10.56 -4.05
C ALA A 158 4.94 -11.80 -4.13
N VAL A 159 5.78 -11.89 -5.18
CA VAL A 159 6.54 -13.10 -5.50
C VAL A 159 8.01 -13.06 -5.09
N SER A 160 8.56 -11.91 -4.70
CA SER A 160 10.02 -11.78 -4.53
C SER A 160 10.47 -10.94 -3.34
N TRP A 161 9.56 -10.31 -2.60
CA TRP A 161 9.92 -9.54 -1.42
C TRP A 161 8.94 -9.81 -0.28
N ILE A 162 9.41 -10.43 0.81
CA ILE A 162 8.56 -10.79 1.96
C ILE A 162 8.29 -9.53 2.79
N TRP A 163 7.12 -8.93 2.62
CA TRP A 163 6.78 -7.63 3.22
C TRP A 163 5.27 -7.34 3.23
N ASP A 164 4.84 -6.22 3.79
CA ASP A 164 3.43 -5.84 3.87
C ASP A 164 2.82 -5.27 2.57
N PHE A 165 3.52 -5.33 1.43
CA PHE A 165 3.08 -4.68 0.18
C PHE A 165 1.79 -5.26 -0.39
N ALA A 166 1.69 -6.58 -0.52
CA ALA A 166 0.47 -7.23 -1.03
C ALA A 166 -0.74 -7.02 -0.08
N PRO A 167 -0.60 -7.19 1.25
CA PRO A 167 -1.63 -6.77 2.20
C PRO A 167 -2.02 -5.29 2.09
N SER A 168 -1.06 -4.38 1.91
CA SER A 168 -1.33 -2.94 1.79
C SER A 168 -2.25 -2.61 0.60
N ALA A 169 -1.93 -3.14 -0.58
CA ALA A 169 -2.75 -2.96 -1.78
C ALA A 169 -4.16 -3.56 -1.63
N PHE A 170 -4.24 -4.77 -1.07
CA PHE A 170 -5.52 -5.42 -0.77
C PHE A 170 -6.37 -4.60 0.20
N LEU A 171 -5.78 -4.17 1.32
CA LEU A 171 -6.49 -3.46 2.39
C LEU A 171 -6.96 -2.07 1.93
N LEU A 172 -6.18 -1.35 1.11
CA LEU A 172 -6.60 -0.06 0.56
C LEU A 172 -7.81 -0.22 -0.39
N SER A 173 -7.76 -1.23 -1.26
CA SER A 173 -8.87 -1.54 -2.15
C SER A 173 -10.11 -2.00 -1.37
N LEU A 174 -9.93 -2.82 -0.34
CA LEU A 174 -11.00 -3.30 0.54
C LEU A 174 -11.63 -2.17 1.35
N VAL A 175 -10.84 -1.26 1.93
CA VAL A 175 -11.40 -0.13 2.70
C VAL A 175 -12.18 0.82 1.82
N SER A 176 -11.83 0.95 0.54
CA SER A 176 -12.62 1.70 -0.43
C SER A 176 -14.00 1.07 -0.68
N ILE A 177 -14.09 -0.26 -0.73
CA ILE A 177 -15.37 -1.01 -0.83
C ILE A 177 -16.19 -0.82 0.45
N VAL A 178 -15.60 -1.01 1.62
CA VAL A 178 -16.30 -0.81 2.92
C VAL A 178 -16.78 0.63 3.05
N THR A 179 -16.00 1.60 2.59
CA THR A 179 -16.39 3.02 2.58
C THR A 179 -17.63 3.26 1.70
N LEU A 180 -17.73 2.57 0.56
CA LEU A 180 -18.94 2.61 -0.27
C LEU A 180 -20.13 1.97 0.46
N ASP A 181 -19.96 0.84 1.14
CA ASP A 181 -21.02 0.19 1.92
C ASP A 181 -21.55 1.11 3.03
N VAL A 182 -20.64 1.78 3.76
CA VAL A 182 -21.00 2.78 4.79
C VAL A 182 -21.78 3.94 4.18
N ALA A 183 -21.37 4.43 3.00
CA ALA A 183 -22.04 5.53 2.31
C ALA A 183 -23.44 5.13 1.80
N GLU A 184 -23.64 3.87 1.42
CA GLU A 184 -24.88 3.37 0.83
C GLU A 184 -25.91 2.96 1.90
N GLU A 185 -25.49 2.16 2.88
CA GLU A 185 -26.37 1.54 3.89
C GLU A 185 -26.39 2.26 5.23
N ASN A 186 -25.30 2.96 5.59
CA ASN A 186 -25.18 3.77 6.81
C ASN A 186 -25.54 3.05 8.13
N THR A 187 -25.11 1.80 8.28
CA THR A 187 -25.32 1.06 9.53
C THR A 187 -24.16 1.26 10.51
N THR A 188 -24.45 1.26 11.82
CA THR A 188 -23.41 1.33 12.86
C THR A 188 -22.38 0.22 12.73
N LYS A 189 -22.81 -1.00 12.34
CA LYS A 189 -21.92 -2.12 12.08
C LYS A 189 -20.89 -1.81 10.99
N LEU A 190 -21.31 -1.19 9.88
CA LEU A 190 -20.40 -0.83 8.80
C LEU A 190 -19.43 0.27 9.22
N TRP A 191 -19.89 1.27 9.98
CA TRP A 191 -18.99 2.28 10.56
C TRP A 191 -17.94 1.65 11.48
N LEU A 192 -18.34 0.74 12.36
CA LEU A 192 -17.41 -0.02 13.20
C LEU A 192 -16.43 -0.85 12.37
N SER A 193 -16.91 -1.52 11.31
CA SER A 193 -16.05 -2.24 10.37
C SER A 193 -15.02 -1.31 9.70
N LEU A 194 -15.41 -0.09 9.33
CA LEU A 194 -14.50 0.91 8.76
C LEU A 194 -13.41 1.31 9.76
N GLY A 195 -13.78 1.60 11.02
CA GLY A 195 -12.83 1.91 12.08
C GLY A 195 -11.88 0.75 12.40
N MET A 196 -12.41 -0.47 12.48
CA MET A 196 -11.61 -1.69 12.68
C MET A 196 -10.64 -1.94 11.53
N LEU A 197 -11.09 -1.80 10.28
CA LEU A 197 -10.26 -1.99 9.10
C LEU A 197 -9.13 -0.95 9.03
N TRP A 198 -9.41 0.31 9.37
CA TRP A 198 -8.36 1.33 9.48
C TRP A 198 -7.36 1.03 10.59
N ALA A 199 -7.76 0.40 11.70
CA ALA A 199 -6.82 -0.02 12.73
C ALA A 199 -5.88 -1.12 12.22
N VAL A 200 -6.41 -2.10 11.47
CA VAL A 200 -5.60 -3.11 10.80
C VAL A 200 -4.63 -2.45 9.81
N ILE A 201 -5.11 -1.55 8.95
CA ILE A 201 -4.28 -0.80 8.01
C ILE A 201 -3.16 -0.05 8.73
N ALA A 202 -3.47 0.65 9.83
CA ALA A 202 -2.49 1.41 10.59
C ALA A 202 -1.39 0.54 11.20
N LEU A 203 -1.73 -0.67 11.65
CA LEU A 203 -0.81 -1.64 12.22
C LEU A 203 -0.05 -2.44 11.15
N THR A 204 -0.52 -2.44 9.90
CA THR A 204 0.16 -3.06 8.74
C THR A 204 1.07 -2.07 8.02
N ASN A 205 0.53 -0.94 7.59
CA ASN A 205 1.25 0.10 6.85
C ASN A 205 0.73 1.51 7.21
N PRO A 206 1.44 2.26 8.06
CA PRO A 206 1.02 3.57 8.53
C PRO A 206 0.97 4.63 7.42
N ALA A 207 1.68 4.44 6.29
CA ALA A 207 1.67 5.42 5.21
C ALA A 207 0.27 5.58 4.58
N LEU A 208 -0.54 4.52 4.63
CA LEU A 208 -1.92 4.54 4.14
C LEU A 208 -2.87 5.40 4.98
N LEU A 209 -2.49 5.76 6.23
CA LEU A 209 -3.28 6.67 7.07
C LEU A 209 -3.45 8.06 6.42
N SER A 210 -2.58 8.43 5.48
CA SER A 210 -2.74 9.64 4.66
C SER A 210 -4.10 9.68 3.92
N VAL A 211 -4.66 8.52 3.57
CA VAL A 211 -5.95 8.39 2.85
C VAL A 211 -7.15 8.27 3.82
N MET A 212 -6.91 7.93 5.08
CA MET A 212 -7.97 7.70 6.08
C MET A 212 -8.99 8.83 6.18
N PRO A 213 -8.60 10.12 6.30
CA PRO A 213 -9.57 11.20 6.41
C PRO A 213 -10.58 11.23 5.25
N PHE A 214 -10.12 10.91 4.04
CA PHE A 214 -10.95 10.98 2.83
C PHE A 214 -12.02 9.89 2.78
N THR A 215 -11.78 8.73 3.40
CA THR A 215 -12.81 7.68 3.53
C THR A 215 -13.94 8.11 4.46
N PHE A 216 -13.61 8.63 5.65
CA PHE A 216 -14.59 9.15 6.60
C PHE A 216 -15.33 10.36 6.05
N ILE A 217 -14.61 11.29 5.41
CA ILE A 217 -15.19 12.48 4.77
C ILE A 217 -16.16 12.06 3.66
N TYR A 218 -15.79 11.10 2.79
CA TYR A 218 -16.69 10.63 1.73
C TYR A 218 -17.97 10.02 2.31
N ALA A 219 -17.84 9.08 3.25
CA ALA A 219 -18.98 8.42 3.88
C ALA A 219 -19.88 9.41 4.65
N ALA A 220 -19.28 10.34 5.40
CA ALA A 220 -20.01 11.39 6.11
C ALA A 220 -20.69 12.36 5.14
N PHE A 221 -20.02 12.76 4.06
CA PHE A 221 -20.57 13.66 3.05
C PHE A 221 -21.80 13.07 2.36
N VAL A 222 -21.74 11.81 1.93
CA VAL A 222 -22.87 11.11 1.31
C VAL A 222 -24.04 11.01 2.29
N ASN A 223 -23.80 10.55 3.51
CA ASN A 223 -24.86 10.39 4.51
C ASN A 223 -25.45 11.73 4.97
N HIS A 224 -24.63 12.77 5.13
CA HIS A 224 -25.08 14.12 5.44
C HIS A 224 -25.97 14.70 4.34
N ARG A 225 -25.57 14.56 3.07
CA ARG A 225 -26.37 15.00 1.91
C ARG A 225 -27.71 14.27 1.80
N SER A 226 -27.79 13.04 2.30
CA SER A 226 -29.02 12.25 2.38
C SER A 226 -29.80 12.43 3.69
N PHE A 227 -29.43 13.41 4.54
CA PHE A 227 -30.06 13.67 5.84
C PHE A 227 -30.10 12.45 6.79
N ARG A 228 -29.15 11.52 6.65
CA ARG A 228 -29.05 10.33 7.50
C ARG A 228 -28.15 10.60 8.70
N PRO A 229 -28.49 10.13 9.91
CA PRO A 229 -27.63 10.29 11.08
C PRO A 229 -26.36 9.45 10.90
N TRP A 230 -25.19 10.09 11.01
CA TRP A 230 -23.89 9.43 10.81
C TRP A 230 -22.89 9.71 11.94
N PHE A 231 -23.03 10.86 12.62
CA PHE A 231 -22.02 11.39 13.53
C PHE A 231 -21.73 10.44 14.71
N ALA A 232 -22.76 9.90 15.36
CA ALA A 232 -22.60 8.97 16.47
C ALA A 232 -21.86 7.69 16.03
N SER A 233 -22.25 7.11 14.90
CA SER A 233 -21.64 5.89 14.35
C SER A 233 -20.18 6.14 13.92
N ALA A 234 -19.89 7.28 13.31
CA ALA A 234 -18.53 7.70 12.98
C ALA A 234 -17.67 7.92 14.25
N GLY A 235 -18.25 8.51 15.30
CA GLY A 235 -17.60 8.65 16.60
C GLY A 235 -17.26 7.30 17.23
N LEU A 236 -18.19 6.34 17.20
CA LEU A 236 -17.94 4.97 17.66
C LEU A 236 -16.86 4.25 16.84
N ALA A 237 -16.84 4.45 15.52
CA ALA A 237 -15.79 3.93 14.65
C ALA A 237 -14.41 4.50 15.02
N GLY A 238 -14.33 5.81 15.30
CA GLY A 238 -13.11 6.46 15.77
C GLY A 238 -12.66 5.95 17.13
N ALA A 239 -13.59 5.74 18.06
CA ALA A 239 -13.29 5.17 19.38
C ALA A 239 -12.78 3.73 19.26
N LEU A 240 -13.39 2.89 18.41
CA LEU A 240 -12.93 1.52 18.16
C LEU A 240 -11.54 1.52 17.50
N PHE A 241 -11.32 2.36 16.50
CA PHE A 241 -10.00 2.54 15.88
C PHE A 241 -8.95 2.86 16.95
N ALA A 242 -9.20 3.88 17.78
CA ALA A 242 -8.29 4.30 18.85
C ALA A 242 -8.03 3.16 19.85
N ALA A 243 -9.08 2.44 20.26
CA ALA A 243 -8.98 1.32 21.19
C ALA A 243 -8.09 0.19 20.62
N LEU A 244 -8.25 -0.16 19.34
CA LEU A 244 -7.50 -1.25 18.70
C LEU A 244 -6.02 -0.91 18.46
N VAL A 245 -5.69 0.35 18.17
CA VAL A 245 -4.29 0.77 17.98
C VAL A 245 -3.59 1.08 19.31
N SER A 246 -4.36 1.38 20.36
CA SER A 246 -3.82 1.81 21.65
C SER A 246 -2.81 0.85 22.29
N PRO A 247 -2.92 -0.50 22.22
CA PRO A 247 -1.93 -1.37 22.86
C PRO A 247 -0.54 -1.20 22.28
N TRP A 248 -0.44 -0.99 20.96
CA TRP A 248 0.83 -0.72 20.28
C TRP A 248 1.39 0.65 20.67
N LEU A 249 0.55 1.68 20.68
CA LEU A 249 0.96 3.05 21.05
C LEU A 249 1.41 3.12 22.52
N ILE A 250 0.69 2.45 23.43
CA ILE A 250 1.03 2.37 24.85
C ILE A 250 2.35 1.62 25.03
N ARG A 251 2.51 0.46 24.39
CA ARG A 251 3.79 -0.29 24.42
C ARG A 251 4.94 0.61 23.98
N ASN A 252 4.78 1.32 22.88
CA ASN A 252 5.80 2.19 22.34
C ASN A 252 6.14 3.34 23.30
N ALA A 253 5.13 3.99 23.89
CA ALA A 253 5.34 5.03 24.88
C ALA A 253 6.10 4.53 26.13
N LEU A 254 5.76 3.34 26.62
CA LEU A 254 6.40 2.75 27.80
C LEU A 254 7.84 2.29 27.51
N VAL A 255 8.06 1.65 26.35
CA VAL A 255 9.38 1.10 25.97
C VAL A 255 10.39 2.20 25.64
N PHE A 256 9.96 3.26 24.96
CA PHE A 256 10.86 4.34 24.54
C PHE A 256 10.87 5.54 25.50
N GLY A 257 10.03 5.51 26.55
CA GLY A 257 9.85 6.64 27.47
C GLY A 257 9.30 7.91 26.81
N ARG A 258 8.78 7.80 25.57
CA ARG A 258 8.21 8.92 24.80
C ARG A 258 7.20 8.43 23.77
N PRO A 259 6.23 9.26 23.35
CA PRO A 259 5.27 8.88 22.32
C PRO A 259 5.97 8.50 21.01
N VAL A 260 5.80 7.24 20.60
CA VAL A 260 6.14 6.76 19.27
C VAL A 260 4.88 6.13 18.70
N PHE A 261 4.46 6.61 17.52
CA PHE A 261 3.20 6.19 16.92
C PHE A 261 3.33 4.77 16.33
N PHE A 262 2.98 4.58 15.06
CA PHE A 262 2.95 3.25 14.46
C PHE A 262 4.32 2.73 14.03
N ARG A 263 5.18 3.63 13.55
CA ARG A 263 6.52 3.36 13.03
C ARG A 263 7.44 4.54 13.38
N SER A 264 8.65 4.27 13.85
CA SER A 264 9.60 5.28 14.34
C SER A 264 10.52 5.83 13.24
N ASN A 265 10.78 5.05 12.20
CA ASN A 265 11.95 5.26 11.34
C ASN A 265 11.86 6.42 10.33
N TYR A 266 10.80 7.23 10.37
CA TYR A 266 10.55 8.32 9.42
C TYR A 266 11.76 9.24 9.24
N TRP A 267 12.39 9.70 10.33
CA TRP A 267 13.51 10.64 10.24
C TRP A 267 14.76 10.04 9.61
N PHE A 268 14.97 8.74 9.78
CA PHE A 268 16.05 8.06 9.11
C PHE A 268 15.76 7.88 7.62
N GLU A 269 14.54 7.47 7.26
CA GLU A 269 14.13 7.39 5.85
C GLU A 269 14.23 8.76 5.17
N PHE A 270 13.81 9.83 5.86
CA PHE A 270 13.97 11.20 5.40
C PHE A 270 15.45 11.52 5.16
N HIS A 271 16.35 11.18 6.07
CA HIS A 271 17.79 11.35 5.87
C HIS A 271 18.30 10.61 4.63
N LEU A 272 17.91 9.36 4.38
CA LEU A 272 18.42 8.59 3.24
C LEU A 272 18.22 9.26 1.88
N GLY A 273 17.17 10.09 1.75
CA GLY A 273 16.92 10.92 0.58
C GLY A 273 17.39 12.37 0.70
N ASN A 274 17.68 12.87 1.90
CA ASN A 274 17.88 14.30 2.19
C ASN A 274 19.16 14.55 2.99
N TYR A 275 20.27 14.61 2.26
CA TYR A 275 21.58 15.05 2.73
C TYR A 275 22.30 15.75 1.57
N HIS A 276 23.34 16.54 1.86
CA HIS A 276 24.09 17.25 0.83
C HIS A 276 24.76 16.28 -0.16
N PHE A 277 24.55 16.49 -1.46
CA PHE A 277 24.91 15.57 -2.55
C PHE A 277 24.13 14.24 -2.54
N SER A 278 22.92 14.23 -1.98
CA SER A 278 22.00 13.11 -2.13
C SER A 278 21.60 12.93 -3.59
N ASN A 279 21.44 11.68 -4.01
CA ASN A 279 20.84 11.35 -5.31
C ASN A 279 19.30 11.28 -5.26
N GLY A 280 18.70 11.51 -4.09
CA GLY A 280 17.25 11.51 -3.87
C GLY A 280 16.57 10.14 -3.91
N MET A 281 17.31 9.04 -4.06
CA MET A 281 16.76 7.68 -4.28
C MET A 281 16.87 6.74 -3.07
N GLY A 282 17.28 7.25 -1.90
CA GLY A 282 17.42 6.45 -0.68
C GLY A 282 18.61 5.49 -0.76
N PHE A 283 19.83 6.00 -0.62
CA PHE A 283 21.03 5.20 -0.85
C PHE A 283 21.17 4.04 0.14
N SER A 284 21.07 2.80 -0.38
CA SER A 284 21.21 1.58 0.42
C SER A 284 22.54 1.48 1.17
N GLY A 285 23.62 2.04 0.61
CA GLY A 285 24.93 2.11 1.26
C GLY A 285 24.98 2.97 2.53
N LYS A 286 23.90 3.72 2.86
CA LYS A 286 23.72 4.42 4.14
C LYS A 286 22.75 3.70 5.08
N HIS A 287 22.20 2.54 4.69
CA HIS A 287 21.29 1.77 5.53
C HIS A 287 22.06 0.89 6.53
N PRO A 288 21.66 0.80 7.83
CA PRO A 288 22.30 -0.08 8.80
C PRO A 288 22.45 -1.53 8.34
N THR A 289 21.46 -2.03 7.59
CA THR A 289 21.49 -3.37 6.99
C THR A 289 22.67 -3.59 6.02
N ALA A 290 23.21 -2.55 5.38
CA ALA A 290 24.29 -2.66 4.40
C ALA A 290 25.59 -1.92 4.82
N ASN A 291 25.53 -1.04 5.83
CA ASN A 291 26.65 -0.22 6.28
C ASN A 291 27.01 -0.52 7.74
N PRO A 292 28.15 -1.20 8.00
CA PRO A 292 28.58 -1.55 9.36
C PRO A 292 28.80 -0.35 10.28
N ALA A 293 29.20 0.81 9.75
CA ALA A 293 29.40 2.01 10.55
C ALA A 293 28.06 2.59 11.03
N GLU A 294 27.06 2.62 10.15
CA GLU A 294 25.70 3.03 10.50
C GLU A 294 25.05 2.07 11.48
N PHE A 295 25.26 0.76 11.28
CA PHE A 295 24.83 -0.24 12.25
C PHE A 295 25.48 -0.04 13.63
N LYS A 296 26.80 0.17 13.68
CA LYS A 296 27.51 0.42 14.95
C LYS A 296 26.97 1.67 15.66
N LYS A 297 26.66 2.72 14.89
CA LYS A 297 26.06 3.94 15.41
C LYS A 297 24.66 3.70 15.97
N TYR A 298 23.81 2.95 15.24
CA TYR A 298 22.48 2.55 15.69
C TYR A 298 22.57 1.75 17.00
N ALA A 299 23.45 0.75 17.06
CA ALA A 299 23.64 -0.08 18.26
C ALA A 299 24.14 0.73 19.46
N ALA A 300 25.02 1.72 19.25
CA ALA A 300 25.56 2.56 20.32
C ALA A 300 24.56 3.60 20.85
N MET A 301 23.73 4.19 19.98
CA MET A 301 22.80 5.26 20.34
C MET A 301 21.42 4.73 20.78
N GLY A 302 21.10 3.49 20.42
CA GLY A 302 19.73 2.98 20.43
C GLY A 302 18.85 3.64 19.36
N GLU A 303 17.67 3.05 19.12
CA GLU A 303 16.78 3.49 18.04
C GLU A 303 16.40 4.98 18.15
N MET A 304 15.96 5.42 19.32
CA MET A 304 15.49 6.79 19.49
C MET A 304 16.61 7.83 19.37
N GLY A 305 17.79 7.56 19.93
CA GLY A 305 18.95 8.45 19.81
C GLY A 305 19.46 8.53 18.38
N PHE A 306 19.48 7.39 17.67
CA PHE A 306 19.84 7.34 16.25
C PHE A 306 18.88 8.16 15.38
N LEU A 307 17.57 8.07 15.65
CA LEU A 307 16.56 8.83 14.92
C LEU A 307 16.61 10.33 15.23
N ASP A 308 16.88 10.71 16.48
CA ASP A 308 17.04 12.11 16.85
C ASP A 308 18.28 12.73 16.19
N TYR A 309 19.39 11.98 16.13
CA TYR A 309 20.57 12.39 15.37
C TYR A 309 20.20 12.69 13.90
N TYR A 310 19.51 11.77 13.23
CA TYR A 310 19.18 11.95 11.81
C TYR A 310 18.11 12.99 11.56
N LYS A 311 17.20 13.20 12.52
CA LYS A 311 16.28 14.34 12.50
C LYS A 311 17.05 15.66 12.48
N GLU A 312 18.00 15.84 13.40
CA GLU A 312 18.79 17.08 13.46
C GLU A 312 19.64 17.28 12.21
N ASP A 313 20.30 16.22 11.75
CA ASP A 313 21.12 16.23 10.53
C ASP A 313 20.31 16.61 9.28
N SER A 314 19.14 15.99 9.09
CA SER A 314 18.29 16.32 7.94
C SER A 314 17.66 17.70 8.04
N LEU A 315 17.28 18.14 9.24
CA LEU A 315 16.79 19.52 9.42
C LEU A 315 17.88 20.56 9.21
N ARG A 316 19.15 20.22 9.49
CA ARG A 316 20.30 21.06 9.14
C ARG A 316 20.48 21.12 7.63
N PHE A 317 20.44 19.99 6.92
CA PHE A 317 20.47 19.96 5.46
C PHE A 317 19.38 20.85 4.83
N VAL A 318 18.12 20.75 5.29
CA VAL A 318 17.03 21.58 4.75
C VAL A 318 17.26 23.09 4.98
N ARG A 319 17.88 23.45 6.11
CA ARG A 319 18.21 24.85 6.45
C ARG A 319 19.40 25.39 5.66
N GLU A 320 20.44 24.58 5.48
CA GLU A 320 21.69 24.99 4.82
C GLU A 320 21.61 24.88 3.28
N HIS A 321 20.79 23.96 2.76
CA HIS A 321 20.67 23.67 1.33
C HIS A 321 19.19 23.65 0.85
N PRO A 322 18.40 24.71 1.06
CA PRO A 322 16.96 24.71 0.73
C PRO A 322 16.68 24.54 -0.78
N SER A 323 17.56 25.07 -1.64
CA SER A 323 17.44 24.92 -3.10
C SER A 323 17.69 23.48 -3.55
N GLU A 324 18.65 22.79 -2.94
CA GLU A 324 18.93 21.37 -3.19
C GLU A 324 17.76 20.51 -2.73
N PHE A 325 17.22 20.76 -1.53
CA PHE A 325 16.03 20.06 -1.03
C PHE A 325 14.81 20.24 -1.95
N LEU A 326 14.56 21.46 -2.45
CA LEU A 326 13.48 21.73 -3.40
C LEU A 326 13.70 20.98 -4.71
N ASN A 327 14.93 21.03 -5.25
CA ASN A 327 15.30 20.34 -6.48
C ASN A 327 15.11 18.82 -6.36
N LEU A 328 15.59 18.22 -5.26
CA LEU A 328 15.37 16.80 -4.97
C LEU A 328 13.89 16.46 -4.86
N THR A 329 13.09 17.28 -4.17
CA THR A 329 11.65 17.06 -4.02
C THR A 329 10.91 17.08 -5.36
N LEU A 330 11.26 17.99 -6.27
CA LEU A 330 10.70 18.03 -7.62
C LEU A 330 11.09 16.80 -8.44
N HIS A 331 12.35 16.39 -8.41
CA HIS A 331 12.81 15.18 -9.09
C HIS A 331 12.15 13.92 -8.53
N ARG A 332 12.06 13.78 -7.21
CA ARG A 332 11.38 12.67 -6.54
C ARG A 332 9.90 12.59 -6.91
N THR A 333 9.25 13.74 -7.07
CA THR A 333 7.86 13.79 -7.56
C THR A 333 7.74 13.15 -8.93
N TRP A 334 8.66 13.47 -9.85
CA TRP A 334 8.71 12.85 -11.17
C TRP A 334 9.10 11.36 -11.12
N TRP A 335 10.14 11.02 -10.37
CA TRP A 335 10.68 9.66 -10.25
C TRP A 335 9.71 8.66 -9.62
N PHE A 336 8.84 9.12 -8.73
CA PHE A 336 7.76 8.30 -8.18
C PHE A 336 6.81 7.78 -9.28
N TRP A 337 6.63 8.54 -10.36
CA TRP A 337 5.68 8.21 -11.42
C TRP A 337 6.33 7.56 -12.63
N ASP A 338 7.56 7.93 -13.00
CA ASP A 338 8.20 7.40 -14.21
C ASP A 338 8.95 6.05 -13.99
N GLY A 339 9.20 5.70 -12.73
CA GLY A 339 9.89 4.46 -12.37
C GLY A 339 11.41 4.54 -12.45
N THR A 340 12.01 5.72 -12.52
CA THR A 340 13.47 5.92 -12.52
C THR A 340 14.14 5.26 -11.32
N SER A 341 13.46 5.14 -10.17
CA SER A 341 13.96 4.39 -9.01
C SER A 341 14.26 2.92 -9.30
N LEU A 342 13.65 2.30 -10.32
CA LEU A 342 13.96 0.93 -10.73
C LEU A 342 15.38 0.80 -11.29
N LEU A 343 15.89 1.85 -11.97
CA LEU A 343 17.27 1.86 -12.48
C LEU A 343 18.29 1.85 -11.33
N TYR A 344 17.94 2.51 -10.23
CA TYR A 344 18.79 2.62 -9.06
C TYR A 344 18.92 1.31 -8.27
N GLN A 345 17.92 0.42 -8.35
CA GLN A 345 17.93 -0.86 -7.63
C GLN A 345 18.70 -1.97 -8.35
N SER A 346 19.08 -1.77 -9.62
CA SER A 346 19.98 -2.58 -10.49
C SER A 346 19.63 -4.07 -10.72
N ARG A 347 19.75 -4.50 -11.99
CA ARG A 347 19.60 -5.88 -12.53
C ARG A 347 18.31 -6.62 -12.15
N GLU A 348 17.19 -5.91 -12.15
CA GLU A 348 15.89 -6.55 -12.09
C GLU A 348 15.34 -6.74 -13.51
N TRP A 349 14.55 -7.79 -13.70
CA TRP A 349 13.79 -8.04 -14.93
C TRP A 349 12.73 -6.96 -15.20
N TRP A 350 12.56 -6.02 -14.26
CA TRP A 350 11.55 -4.98 -14.31
C TRP A 350 12.14 -3.62 -14.70
N GLN A 351 11.64 -3.04 -15.78
CA GLN A 351 12.21 -1.82 -16.38
C GLN A 351 11.30 -0.59 -16.21
N PRO A 352 11.85 0.65 -16.18
CA PRO A 352 11.04 1.86 -16.07
C PRO A 352 9.94 2.01 -17.13
N TRP A 353 10.18 1.51 -18.35
CA TRP A 353 9.20 1.57 -19.43
C TRP A 353 7.94 0.72 -19.15
N GLU A 354 8.01 -0.25 -18.25
CA GLU A 354 6.86 -1.01 -17.76
C GLU A 354 6.09 -0.21 -16.70
N PHE A 355 6.76 0.71 -16.01
CA PHE A 355 6.23 1.41 -14.85
C PHE A 355 5.42 2.66 -15.20
N TRP A 356 5.93 3.53 -16.09
CA TRP A 356 5.30 4.82 -16.40
C TRP A 356 3.95 4.76 -17.16
N PRO A 357 3.64 3.76 -18.02
CA PRO A 357 2.35 3.73 -18.73
C PRO A 357 1.16 3.63 -17.77
N LEU A 358 1.32 2.88 -16.66
CA LEU A 358 0.32 2.80 -15.60
C LEU A 358 0.12 4.15 -14.89
N SER A 359 1.20 4.91 -14.66
CA SER A 359 1.11 6.26 -14.12
C SER A 359 0.37 7.19 -15.06
N LEU A 360 0.72 7.22 -16.35
CA LEU A 360 0.07 8.08 -17.34
C LEU A 360 -1.41 7.72 -17.46
N GLY A 361 -1.74 6.45 -17.62
CA GLY A 361 -3.13 5.97 -17.67
C GLY A 361 -3.91 6.32 -16.41
N GLY A 362 -3.31 6.16 -15.24
CA GLY A 362 -3.91 6.50 -13.95
C GLY A 362 -4.22 7.99 -13.82
N TRP A 363 -3.29 8.88 -14.19
CA TRP A 363 -3.49 10.33 -14.17
C TRP A 363 -4.55 10.78 -15.19
N LEU A 364 -4.51 10.27 -16.43
CA LEU A 364 -5.52 10.58 -17.44
C LEU A 364 -6.91 10.08 -17.03
N GLY A 365 -6.97 8.89 -16.42
CA GLY A 365 -8.20 8.36 -15.82
C GLY A 365 -8.72 9.24 -14.69
N LEU A 366 -7.83 9.74 -13.83
CA LEU A 366 -8.18 10.66 -12.75
C LEU A 366 -8.79 11.96 -13.29
N LEU A 367 -8.28 12.52 -14.39
CA LEU A 367 -8.88 13.71 -15.01
C LEU A 367 -10.35 13.49 -15.37
N PHE A 368 -10.69 12.31 -15.93
CA PHE A 368 -12.08 11.95 -16.20
C PHE A 368 -12.90 11.71 -14.93
N VAL A 369 -12.31 11.12 -13.89
CA VAL A 369 -12.97 10.95 -12.59
C VAL A 369 -13.28 12.29 -11.93
N LEU A 370 -12.37 13.27 -11.98
CA LEU A 370 -12.58 14.59 -11.38
C LEU A 370 -13.64 15.42 -12.13
N THR A 371 -13.76 15.23 -13.44
CA THR A 371 -14.75 15.93 -14.28
C THR A 371 -16.13 15.26 -14.25
N ARG A 372 -16.20 13.94 -14.38
CA ARG A 372 -17.46 13.18 -14.40
C ARG A 372 -18.00 12.83 -13.01
N ARG A 373 -17.14 12.90 -11.99
CA ARG A 373 -17.43 12.61 -10.57
C ARG A 373 -18.25 11.32 -10.37
N PRO A 374 -17.78 10.16 -10.86
CA PRO A 374 -18.41 8.88 -10.58
C PRO A 374 -18.42 8.60 -9.06
N ARG A 375 -19.14 7.55 -8.64
CA ARG A 375 -19.12 7.12 -7.23
C ARG A 375 -17.68 6.86 -6.77
N ALA A 376 -17.38 7.21 -5.52
CA ALA A 376 -16.04 7.16 -4.92
C ALA A 376 -14.94 8.00 -5.61
N TRP A 377 -15.28 9.01 -6.42
CA TRP A 377 -14.28 9.89 -7.05
C TRP A 377 -13.25 10.46 -6.05
N LEU A 378 -13.68 10.79 -4.82
CA LEU A 378 -12.81 11.33 -3.78
C LEU A 378 -11.75 10.32 -3.31
N LEU A 379 -12.10 9.03 -3.30
CA LEU A 379 -11.17 7.96 -2.88
C LEU A 379 -10.06 7.77 -3.91
N PHE A 380 -10.42 7.73 -5.20
CA PHE A 380 -9.44 7.72 -6.30
C PHE A 380 -8.54 8.96 -6.29
N ALA A 381 -9.13 10.14 -6.04
CA ALA A 381 -8.36 11.38 -5.93
C ALA A 381 -7.38 11.35 -4.75
N ALA A 382 -7.81 10.89 -3.56
CA ALA A 382 -6.94 10.79 -2.40
C ALA A 382 -5.79 9.79 -2.61
N ALA A 383 -6.06 8.65 -3.26
CA ALA A 383 -5.04 7.65 -3.58
C ALA A 383 -3.91 8.21 -4.47
N LEU A 384 -4.22 9.09 -5.44
CA LEU A 384 -3.22 9.63 -6.35
C LEU A 384 -2.62 10.96 -5.88
N LEU A 385 -3.41 11.83 -5.26
CA LEU A 385 -2.99 13.20 -4.90
C LEU A 385 -2.36 13.28 -3.50
N VAL A 386 -2.72 12.39 -2.58
CA VAL A 386 -2.34 12.52 -1.16
C VAL A 386 -1.38 11.42 -0.74
N TYR A 387 -1.67 10.16 -1.03
CA TYR A 387 -0.83 9.03 -0.62
C TYR A 387 0.64 9.16 -1.08
N PRO A 388 0.96 9.65 -2.29
CA PRO A 388 2.35 9.77 -2.74
C PRO A 388 3.16 10.88 -2.05
N VAL A 389 2.51 11.88 -1.46
CA VAL A 389 3.15 13.12 -0.98
C VAL A 389 4.31 12.87 0.01
N PRO A 390 4.19 11.97 1.00
CA PRO A 390 5.31 11.65 1.89
C PRO A 390 6.57 11.18 1.13
N TYR A 391 6.41 10.45 0.03
CA TYR A 391 7.53 9.92 -0.76
C TYR A 391 8.18 10.98 -1.67
N TYR A 392 7.46 12.06 -2.00
CA TYR A 392 8.06 13.22 -2.69
C TYR A 392 9.06 13.94 -1.80
N VAL A 393 8.80 13.94 -0.50
CA VAL A 393 9.59 14.63 0.53
C VAL A 393 10.72 13.73 1.06
N VAL A 394 10.46 12.42 1.21
CA VAL A 394 11.42 11.43 1.74
C VAL A 394 12.31 10.90 0.61
N TYR A 395 11.88 9.84 -0.09
CA TYR A 395 12.44 9.35 -1.34
C TYR A 395 11.48 8.34 -1.99
N PRO A 396 11.41 8.27 -3.33
CA PRO A 396 10.59 7.30 -4.02
C PRO A 396 11.35 5.99 -4.19
N VAL A 397 10.68 4.90 -3.86
CA VAL A 397 11.05 3.56 -4.29
C VAL A 397 9.83 2.93 -4.92
N SER A 398 10.02 2.18 -5.99
CA SER A 398 8.96 1.58 -6.79
C SER A 398 7.94 0.78 -5.97
N LYS A 399 8.41 0.13 -4.88
CA LYS A 399 7.57 -0.63 -3.94
C LYS A 399 6.52 0.22 -3.21
N TYR A 400 6.79 1.51 -2.99
CA TYR A 400 5.87 2.42 -2.31
C TYR A 400 4.64 2.74 -3.16
N ARG A 401 4.73 2.65 -4.50
CA ARG A 401 3.57 2.84 -5.38
C ARG A 401 2.60 1.66 -5.34
N HIS A 402 3.07 0.45 -5.05
CA HIS A 402 2.27 -0.78 -5.16
C HIS A 402 0.93 -0.73 -4.41
N ALA A 403 0.90 -0.05 -3.26
CA ALA A 403 -0.32 0.04 -2.46
C ALA A 403 -1.49 0.75 -3.18
N ILE A 404 -1.20 1.61 -4.18
CA ILE A 404 -2.21 2.31 -5.00
C ILE A 404 -2.29 1.80 -6.44
N GLU A 405 -1.56 0.74 -6.79
CA GLU A 405 -1.61 0.16 -8.13
C GLU A 405 -2.99 -0.41 -8.51
N PRO A 406 -3.79 -1.00 -7.60
CA PRO A 406 -5.18 -1.38 -7.88
C PRO A 406 -6.03 -0.19 -8.40
N GLU A 407 -5.93 0.96 -7.74
CA GLU A 407 -6.64 2.18 -8.11
C GLU A 407 -6.10 2.76 -9.43
N LEU A 408 -4.77 2.79 -9.62
CA LEU A 408 -4.15 3.23 -10.88
C LEU A 408 -4.59 2.38 -12.06
N LEU A 409 -4.70 1.07 -11.87
CA LEU A 409 -5.13 0.15 -12.92
C LEU A 409 -6.60 0.37 -13.28
N LEU A 410 -7.48 0.53 -12.28
CA LEU A 410 -8.88 0.89 -12.50
C LEU A 410 -9.02 2.18 -13.29
N LEU A 411 -8.27 3.23 -12.91
CA LEU A 411 -8.26 4.50 -13.60
C LEU A 411 -7.71 4.40 -15.03
N SER A 412 -6.68 3.59 -15.24
CA SER A 412 -6.09 3.36 -16.56
C SER A 412 -7.07 2.66 -17.51
N VAL A 413 -7.74 1.61 -17.05
CA VAL A 413 -8.78 0.93 -17.84
C VAL A 413 -9.95 1.87 -18.09
N TYR A 414 -10.38 2.63 -17.07
CA TYR A 414 -11.42 3.65 -17.22
C TYR A 414 -11.10 4.68 -18.30
N PHE A 415 -9.86 5.19 -18.32
CA PHE A 415 -9.37 6.10 -19.35
C PHE A 415 -9.54 5.53 -20.76
N VAL A 416 -9.09 4.29 -20.98
CA VAL A 416 -9.20 3.63 -22.30
C VAL A 416 -10.67 3.49 -22.73
N PHE A 417 -11.56 3.10 -21.81
CA PHE A 417 -12.98 2.96 -22.10
C PHE A 417 -13.65 4.29 -22.43
N VAL A 418 -13.35 5.34 -21.66
CA VAL A 418 -13.88 6.69 -21.91
C VAL A 418 -13.37 7.21 -23.25
N LEU A 419 -12.07 7.11 -23.53
CA LEU A 419 -11.48 7.53 -24.80
C LEU A 419 -12.12 6.80 -26.00
N GLY A 420 -12.28 5.48 -25.90
CA GLY A 420 -12.94 4.68 -26.95
C GLY A 420 -14.42 5.04 -27.14
N SER A 421 -15.12 5.51 -26.09
CA SER A 421 -16.49 6.00 -26.22
C SER A 421 -16.55 7.36 -26.94
N GLU A 422 -15.64 8.29 -26.63
CA GLU A 422 -15.57 9.62 -27.25
C GLU A 422 -15.21 9.53 -28.73
N ILE A 423 -14.22 8.68 -29.09
CA ILE A 423 -13.82 8.47 -30.48
C ILE A 423 -15.00 7.93 -31.31
N ARG A 424 -15.77 6.97 -30.77
CA ARG A 424 -16.95 6.43 -31.46
C ARG A 424 -18.05 7.48 -31.64
N ALA A 425 -18.30 8.31 -30.62
CA ALA A 425 -19.27 9.39 -30.70
C ALA A 425 -18.88 10.44 -31.76
N LEU A 426 -17.59 10.77 -31.87
CA LEU A 426 -17.08 11.68 -32.91
C LEU A 426 -17.20 11.09 -34.32
N ALA A 427 -16.94 9.80 -34.48
CA ALA A 427 -17.10 9.11 -35.77
C ALA A 427 -18.57 9.13 -36.23
N GLN A 428 -19.51 8.86 -35.32
CA GLN A 428 -20.95 8.88 -35.62
C GLN A 428 -21.52 10.27 -35.93
N ARG A 429 -20.85 11.35 -35.49
CA ARG A 429 -21.25 12.73 -35.83
C ARG A 429 -20.75 13.19 -37.20
N ARG A 430 -19.79 12.47 -37.80
CA ARG A 430 -19.21 12.77 -39.11
C ARG A 430 -19.86 11.99 -40.26
N THR A 431 -20.50 10.87 -39.94
CA THR A 431 -21.41 10.12 -40.82
C THR A 431 -22.81 10.71 -40.76
#